data_AF-A0A2H3AAB3-F1
#
_entry.id   AF-A0A2H3AAB3-F1
#
_cell.length_a   1.000
_cell.length_b   1.000
_cell.length_c   1.000
_cell.angle_alpha   90.00
_cell.angle_beta   90.00
_cell.angle_gamma   90.00
#
_symmetry.space_group_name_H-M   'P 1'
#
loop_
_entity.id
_entity.type
_entity.pdbx_description
1 polymer ?
#
loop_
_entity_poly.entity_id
_entity_poly.type
_entity_poly.pdbx_seq_one_letter_code
_entity_poly.pdbx_strand_id
1 'polypeptide(L)'
;MSEKFKTPPEDLEATVSHSSGFSRLASMFGGPNVWVGPRIAPLPAYLKNDVSEGEESSEAILNRQLASENGTSIQYRTCSWQKTAALLFSEYICLAIMSFPWSYSVLGLVPGLILTVVVAGIVLYTSLVLWEFCLRHPEVRDVCDIGQMLFWGKEWAWWGTAIMFVLNNTFIQALHVLVGAEYLNTMTESDNIAGCRTVEFGVVVTIICLIGSLPRTFSMMSKLGTASAIFTFISVVLATIFAGIQDKPAGFTEKLGSPLVTAIPVKSTTFVNGMSAFLNISYTFIGQITLPSFIAEMRDPR
;
A
#
# COMPACT_ATOMS: atom_id res chain seq x y z
N MET A 1 21.10 -65.58 11.51
CA MET A 1 19.92 -64.84 12.02
C MET A 1 20.47 -63.51 12.53
N SER A 2 20.55 -62.50 11.64
CA SER A 2 19.63 -61.32 11.57
C SER A 2 19.77 -60.43 12.81
N GLU A 3 19.93 -59.10 12.79
CA GLU A 3 19.83 -58.08 11.74
C GLU A 3 20.37 -56.73 12.29
N LYS A 4 21.01 -55.95 11.41
CA LYS A 4 21.03 -54.48 11.30
C LYS A 4 21.08 -53.59 12.56
N PHE A 5 22.23 -52.92 12.74
CA PHE A 5 22.27 -51.53 13.23
C PHE A 5 22.49 -50.61 12.01
N LYS A 6 21.55 -49.68 11.80
CA LYS A 6 21.54 -48.68 10.71
C LYS A 6 22.73 -47.72 10.86
N THR A 7 23.49 -47.55 9.79
CA THR A 7 24.37 -46.39 9.58
C THR A 7 23.54 -45.12 9.42
N PRO A 8 23.98 -43.95 9.93
CA PRO A 8 23.42 -42.67 9.53
C PRO A 8 23.85 -42.36 8.08
N PRO A 9 22.99 -41.72 7.26
CA PRO A 9 23.29 -41.42 5.87
C PRO A 9 24.39 -40.36 5.73
N GLU A 10 25.18 -40.60 4.70
CA GLU A 10 26.44 -39.98 4.31
C GLU A 10 26.14 -38.83 3.35
N ASP A 11 25.59 -37.73 3.86
CA ASP A 11 25.16 -36.60 3.03
C ASP A 11 25.62 -35.28 3.68
N LEU A 12 26.92 -35.20 3.99
CA LEU A 12 27.56 -34.03 4.61
C LEU A 12 28.76 -33.59 3.76
N GLU A 13 28.55 -33.47 2.45
CA GLU A 13 29.49 -32.81 1.53
C GLU A 13 28.75 -32.38 0.25
N ALA A 14 27.73 -31.54 0.41
CA ALA A 14 27.26 -30.71 -0.70
C ALA A 14 28.29 -29.60 -0.91
N THR A 15 29.27 -29.90 -1.76
CA THR A 15 30.15 -28.97 -2.45
C THR A 15 29.52 -27.59 -2.61
N VAL A 16 30.13 -26.59 -1.98
CA VAL A 16 29.90 -25.17 -2.26
C VAL A 16 30.29 -24.91 -3.72
N SER A 17 29.34 -25.09 -4.62
CA SER A 17 29.44 -24.58 -5.99
C SER A 17 28.99 -23.12 -5.95
N HIS A 18 29.97 -22.22 -5.85
CA HIS A 18 29.79 -20.80 -6.16
C HIS A 18 29.49 -20.66 -7.66
N SER A 19 28.23 -20.83 -8.07
CA SER A 19 27.71 -20.28 -9.33
C SER A 19 26.18 -20.42 -9.41
N SER A 20 25.43 -19.66 -8.63
CA SER A 20 24.06 -19.30 -9.04
C SER A 20 24.08 -17.86 -9.51
N GLY A 21 23.78 -17.66 -10.79
CA GLY A 21 23.77 -16.35 -11.42
C GLY A 21 22.75 -15.44 -10.73
N PHE A 22 23.23 -14.53 -9.89
CA PHE A 22 22.43 -13.44 -9.37
C PHE A 22 21.93 -12.61 -10.54
N SER A 23 20.63 -12.71 -10.81
CA SER A 23 20.02 -11.97 -11.90
C SER A 23 19.57 -10.61 -11.36
N ARG A 24 20.06 -9.50 -11.95
CA ARG A 24 19.51 -8.16 -11.70
C ARG A 24 17.99 -8.07 -11.99
N LEU A 25 17.46 -9.01 -12.79
CA LEU A 25 16.01 -9.15 -12.99
C LEU A 25 15.31 -9.74 -11.76
N ALA A 26 15.94 -10.66 -11.02
CA ALA A 26 15.37 -11.19 -9.78
C ALA A 26 15.23 -10.10 -8.72
N SER A 27 16.19 -9.17 -8.62
CA SER A 27 16.06 -7.99 -7.76
C SER A 27 15.00 -6.97 -8.22
N MET A 28 14.44 -7.09 -9.42
CA MET A 28 13.33 -6.24 -9.89
C MET A 28 11.96 -6.92 -9.77
N PHE A 29 11.91 -8.24 -9.82
CA PHE A 29 10.67 -9.01 -9.91
C PHE A 29 10.41 -9.95 -8.72
N GLY A 30 11.33 -10.03 -7.76
CA GLY A 30 11.26 -10.95 -6.63
C GLY A 30 11.61 -12.39 -7.00
N GLY A 31 11.61 -13.28 -6.01
CA GLY A 31 11.80 -14.72 -6.15
C GLY A 31 12.89 -15.33 -5.27
N PRO A 32 13.03 -16.68 -5.30
CA PRO A 32 13.92 -17.40 -4.40
C PRO A 32 15.42 -17.11 -4.60
N ASN A 33 15.80 -16.50 -5.72
CA ASN A 33 17.19 -16.13 -6.05
C ASN A 33 17.44 -14.62 -5.90
N VAL A 34 16.60 -13.88 -5.17
CA VAL A 34 16.82 -12.46 -4.88
C VAL A 34 18.09 -12.30 -4.05
N TRP A 35 19.01 -11.47 -4.54
CA TRP A 35 20.18 -11.08 -3.77
C TRP A 35 19.79 -10.03 -2.73
N VAL A 36 19.80 -10.43 -1.46
CA VAL A 36 19.65 -9.50 -0.33
C VAL A 36 21.03 -8.96 0.00
N GLY A 37 21.27 -7.68 -0.31
CA GLY A 37 22.54 -7.02 -0.02
C GLY A 37 22.90 -7.00 1.48
N PRO A 38 24.13 -6.57 1.84
CA PRO A 38 24.55 -6.53 3.24
C PRO A 38 23.69 -5.59 4.08
N ARG A 39 23.59 -5.86 5.39
CA ARG A 39 22.90 -4.98 6.35
C ARG A 39 23.52 -3.58 6.34
N ILE A 40 22.67 -2.57 6.46
CA ILE A 40 23.07 -1.16 6.44
C ILE A 40 23.27 -0.62 7.87
N ALA A 41 22.51 -1.17 8.83
CA ALA A 41 22.55 -0.80 10.24
C ALA A 41 22.87 -2.02 11.15
N PRO A 42 23.54 -1.79 12.29
CA PRO A 42 23.86 -2.85 13.25
C PRO A 42 22.58 -3.46 13.83
N LEU A 43 22.66 -4.70 14.34
CA LEU A 43 21.55 -5.32 15.03
C LEU A 43 21.09 -4.46 16.23
N PRO A 44 19.78 -4.32 16.46
CA PRO A 44 19.26 -3.73 17.69
C PRO A 44 19.77 -4.48 18.93
N ALA A 45 20.01 -3.76 20.02
CA ALA A 45 20.57 -4.34 21.26
C ALA A 45 19.73 -5.50 21.84
N TYR A 46 18.41 -5.46 21.65
CA TYR A 46 17.51 -6.53 22.12
C TYR A 46 17.63 -7.83 21.31
N LEU A 47 18.11 -7.76 20.05
CA LEU A 47 18.40 -8.94 19.24
C LEU A 47 19.86 -9.39 19.39
N LYS A 48 20.79 -8.47 19.72
CA LYS A 48 22.22 -8.79 19.90
C LYS A 48 22.49 -9.82 20.99
N ASN A 49 21.70 -9.83 22.07
CA ASN A 49 21.90 -10.78 23.17
C ASN A 49 21.44 -12.21 22.82
N ASP A 50 20.63 -12.35 21.77
CA ASP A 50 19.99 -13.61 21.38
C ASP A 50 20.65 -14.27 20.16
N VAL A 51 21.54 -13.56 19.46
CA VAL A 51 22.22 -14.00 18.24
C VAL A 51 23.69 -14.28 18.56
N SER A 52 24.14 -15.53 18.33
CA SER A 52 25.57 -15.89 18.38
C SER A 52 26.34 -15.04 17.37
N GLU A 53 27.57 -14.60 17.68
CA GLU A 53 28.40 -13.67 16.90
C GLU A 53 28.65 -14.07 15.41
N GLY A 54 28.15 -15.23 14.96
CA GLY A 54 28.20 -15.71 13.57
C GLY A 54 26.89 -15.70 12.76
N GLU A 55 25.73 -15.34 13.32
CA GLU A 55 24.41 -15.45 12.66
C GLU A 55 23.73 -14.09 12.34
N GLU A 56 24.48 -13.10 11.86
CA GLU A 56 23.94 -11.76 11.52
C GLU A 56 23.16 -11.67 10.19
N SER A 57 22.90 -12.79 9.50
CA SER A 57 22.22 -12.79 8.21
C SER A 57 20.71 -12.55 8.34
N SER A 58 20.12 -11.81 7.39
CA SER A 58 18.68 -11.53 7.37
C SER A 58 17.83 -12.80 7.32
N GLU A 59 18.33 -13.86 6.67
CA GLU A 59 17.65 -15.17 6.64
C GLU A 59 17.64 -15.86 8.01
N ALA A 60 18.72 -15.77 8.79
CA ALA A 60 18.77 -16.35 10.14
C ALA A 60 17.76 -15.70 11.08
N ILE A 61 17.64 -14.37 11.02
CA ILE A 61 16.66 -13.59 11.82
C ILE A 61 15.23 -13.96 11.43
N LEU A 62 14.94 -14.05 10.12
CA LEU A 62 13.62 -14.41 9.61
C LEU A 62 13.21 -15.82 10.07
N ASN A 63 14.10 -16.80 9.93
CA ASN A 63 13.86 -18.19 10.34
C ASN A 63 13.66 -18.30 11.86
N ARG A 64 14.38 -17.52 12.66
CA ARG A 64 14.20 -17.51 14.11
C ARG A 64 12.88 -16.89 14.55
N GLN A 65 12.45 -15.79 13.93
CA GLN A 65 11.13 -15.21 14.18
C GLN A 65 10.02 -16.24 13.88
N LEU A 66 10.12 -16.93 12.73
CA LEU A 66 9.20 -18.03 12.39
C LEU A 66 9.23 -19.17 13.41
N ALA A 67 10.41 -19.52 13.93
CA ALA A 67 10.55 -20.54 14.97
C ALA A 67 9.96 -20.08 16.33
N SER A 68 10.09 -18.80 16.69
CA SER A 68 9.54 -18.24 17.93
C SER A 68 8.01 -18.11 17.91
N GLU A 69 7.41 -18.06 16.72
CA GLU A 69 5.95 -18.06 16.53
C GLU A 69 5.36 -19.49 16.45
N ASN A 70 6.22 -20.51 16.34
CA ASN A 70 5.78 -21.89 16.16
C ASN A 70 5.28 -22.47 17.50
N GLY A 71 3.96 -22.45 17.69
CA GLY A 71 3.29 -22.96 18.90
C GLY A 71 2.54 -21.89 19.72
N THR A 72 2.64 -20.62 19.34
CA THR A 72 1.93 -19.50 19.99
C THR A 72 0.54 -19.29 19.38
N SER A 73 -0.45 -18.86 20.17
CA SER A 73 -1.83 -18.65 19.70
C SER A 73 -1.99 -17.51 18.69
N ILE A 74 -1.01 -16.59 18.65
CA ILE A 74 -0.95 -15.48 17.71
C ILE A 74 0.26 -15.71 16.81
N GLN A 75 -0.02 -16.01 15.54
CA GLN A 75 1.00 -16.09 14.48
C GLN A 75 0.96 -14.76 13.71
N TYR A 76 2.08 -14.06 13.65
CA TYR A 76 2.17 -12.77 12.97
C TYR A 76 2.55 -12.96 11.49
N ARG A 77 3.35 -13.97 11.14
CA ARG A 77 3.76 -14.25 9.74
C ARG A 77 2.94 -15.32 9.04
N THR A 78 1.64 -15.06 8.88
CA THR A 78 0.71 -16.03 8.28
C THR A 78 0.36 -15.75 6.82
N CYS A 79 0.77 -14.59 6.27
CA CYS A 79 0.32 -14.16 4.96
C CYS A 79 1.23 -14.71 3.84
N SER A 80 0.62 -15.11 2.72
CA SER A 80 1.37 -15.40 1.49
C SER A 80 1.47 -14.13 0.65
N TRP A 81 2.54 -13.98 -0.13
CA TRP A 81 2.75 -12.79 -0.97
C TRP A 81 1.57 -12.55 -1.92
N GLN A 82 0.89 -13.60 -2.40
CA GLN A 82 -0.29 -13.45 -3.27
C GLN A 82 -1.44 -12.74 -2.56
N LYS A 83 -1.70 -13.11 -1.30
CA LYS A 83 -2.76 -12.48 -0.49
C LYS A 83 -2.39 -11.04 -0.16
N THR A 84 -1.13 -10.78 0.18
CA THR A 84 -0.62 -9.42 0.39
C THR A 84 -0.73 -8.59 -0.88
N ALA A 85 -0.34 -9.13 -2.05
CA ALA A 85 -0.44 -8.45 -3.33
C ALA A 85 -1.90 -8.15 -3.70
N ALA A 86 -2.82 -9.09 -3.50
CA ALA A 86 -4.24 -8.87 -3.71
C ALA A 86 -4.82 -7.79 -2.78
N LEU A 87 -4.38 -7.78 -1.51
CA LEU A 87 -4.79 -6.77 -0.53
C LEU A 87 -4.23 -5.38 -0.87
N LEU A 88 -2.95 -5.28 -1.23
CA LEU A 88 -2.33 -4.04 -1.68
C LEU A 88 -2.99 -3.54 -2.96
N PHE A 89 -3.24 -4.43 -3.92
CA PHE A 89 -3.94 -4.07 -5.15
C PHE A 89 -5.36 -3.57 -4.86
N SER A 90 -6.07 -4.20 -3.91
CA SER A 90 -7.36 -3.72 -3.42
C SER A 90 -7.28 -2.33 -2.78
N GLU A 91 -6.20 -2.02 -2.08
CA GLU A 91 -5.98 -0.71 -1.45
C GLU A 91 -5.64 0.37 -2.47
N TYR A 92 -4.90 0.02 -3.54
CA TYR A 92 -4.56 0.97 -4.61
C TYR A 92 -5.72 1.18 -5.61
N ILE A 93 -6.56 0.17 -5.85
CA ILE A 93 -7.82 0.32 -6.60
C ILE A 93 -8.90 0.85 -5.66
N CYS A 94 -8.74 2.12 -5.30
CA CYS A 94 -9.67 2.83 -4.44
C CYS A 94 -10.40 3.95 -5.20
N LEU A 95 -11.37 4.55 -4.51
CA LEU A 95 -12.10 5.77 -4.90
C LEU A 95 -11.23 6.87 -5.52
N ALA A 96 -9.95 6.97 -5.14
CA ALA A 96 -9.03 8.00 -5.60
C ALA A 96 -8.86 8.04 -7.13
N ILE A 97 -8.97 6.90 -7.83
CA ILE A 97 -8.84 6.87 -9.30
C ILE A 97 -9.94 7.68 -10.01
N MET A 98 -11.10 7.86 -9.37
CA MET A 98 -12.20 8.67 -9.88
C MET A 98 -11.89 10.17 -9.88
N SER A 99 -10.77 10.60 -9.29
CA SER A 99 -10.27 11.98 -9.34
C SER A 99 -9.48 12.30 -10.61
N PHE A 100 -9.07 11.29 -11.40
CA PHE A 100 -8.27 11.48 -12.61
C PHE A 100 -8.98 12.30 -13.69
N PRO A 101 -10.28 12.07 -14.01
CA PRO A 101 -10.98 12.88 -15.01
C PRO A 101 -10.97 14.37 -14.68
N TRP A 102 -11.18 14.73 -13.42
CA TRP A 102 -11.11 16.12 -12.97
C TRP A 102 -9.68 16.67 -13.04
N SER A 103 -8.69 15.89 -12.61
CA SER A 103 -7.29 16.33 -12.65
C SER A 103 -6.81 16.58 -14.09
N TYR A 104 -7.21 15.73 -15.04
CA TYR A 104 -6.91 15.90 -16.46
C TYR A 104 -7.72 17.01 -17.13
N SER A 105 -8.92 17.35 -16.65
CA SER A 105 -9.66 18.50 -17.19
C SER A 105 -9.01 19.83 -16.79
N VAL A 106 -8.36 19.89 -15.63
CA VAL A 106 -7.64 21.06 -15.13
C VAL A 106 -6.25 21.22 -15.78
N LEU A 107 -5.48 20.12 -15.84
CA LEU A 107 -4.11 20.11 -16.36
C LEU A 107 -4.07 19.97 -17.89
N GLY A 108 -5.11 19.43 -18.52
CA GLY A 108 -5.04 18.93 -19.89
C GLY A 108 -4.39 17.56 -19.96
N LEU A 109 -4.70 16.82 -21.05
CA LEU A 109 -4.30 15.42 -21.20
C LEU A 109 -2.78 15.20 -21.22
N VAL A 110 -2.02 16.05 -21.92
CA VAL A 110 -0.57 15.85 -22.11
C VAL A 110 0.20 15.98 -20.80
N PRO A 111 0.17 17.12 -20.09
CA PRO A 111 0.91 17.24 -18.83
C PRO A 111 0.30 16.36 -17.74
N GLY A 112 -1.01 16.12 -17.75
CA GLY A 112 -1.66 15.17 -16.84
C GLY A 112 -1.04 13.77 -16.95
N LEU A 113 -0.95 13.22 -18.16
CA LEU A 113 -0.35 11.90 -18.41
C LEU A 113 1.15 11.86 -18.07
N ILE A 114 1.91 12.90 -18.42
CA ILE A 114 3.33 12.98 -18.08
C ILE A 114 3.52 12.95 -16.56
N LEU A 115 2.75 13.77 -15.81
CA LEU A 115 2.80 13.79 -14.35
C LEU A 115 2.42 12.43 -13.76
N THR A 116 1.38 11.78 -14.28
CA THR A 116 0.97 10.43 -13.86
C THR A 116 2.13 9.43 -14.01
N VAL A 117 2.80 9.39 -15.16
CA VAL A 117 3.92 8.47 -15.41
C VAL A 117 5.11 8.78 -14.50
N VAL A 118 5.45 10.06 -14.32
CA VAL A 118 6.55 10.49 -13.45
C VAL A 118 6.29 10.10 -12.00
N VAL A 119 5.10 10.39 -11.48
CA VAL A 119 4.69 10.00 -10.12
C VAL A 119 4.74 8.49 -9.96
N ALA A 120 4.16 7.74 -10.90
CA ALA A 120 4.17 6.28 -10.86
C ALA A 120 5.59 5.71 -10.85
N GLY A 121 6.51 6.31 -11.63
CA GLY A 121 7.93 5.93 -11.64
C GLY A 121 8.63 6.17 -10.31
N ILE A 122 8.42 7.33 -9.69
CA ILE A 122 8.99 7.68 -8.37
C ILE A 122 8.44 6.73 -7.29
N VAL A 123 7.14 6.48 -7.33
CA VAL A 123 6.45 5.55 -6.43
C VAL A 123 7.01 4.14 -6.57
N LEU A 124 7.14 3.63 -7.80
CA LEU A 124 7.70 2.30 -8.06
C LEU A 124 9.13 2.20 -7.52
N TYR A 125 9.97 3.19 -7.82
CA TYR A 125 11.34 3.24 -7.31
C TYR A 125 11.39 3.21 -5.79
N THR A 126 10.56 4.02 -5.13
CA THR A 126 10.49 4.09 -3.66
C THR A 126 10.01 2.76 -3.08
N SER A 127 9.01 2.12 -3.68
CA SER A 127 8.51 0.80 -3.27
C SER A 127 9.60 -0.27 -3.35
N LEU A 128 10.39 -0.29 -4.42
CA LEU A 128 11.48 -1.25 -4.60
C LEU A 128 12.59 -1.05 -3.55
N VAL A 129 12.95 0.20 -3.27
CA VAL A 129 13.93 0.54 -2.23
C VAL A 129 13.44 0.10 -0.84
N LEU A 130 12.18 0.37 -0.52
CA LEU A 130 11.59 -0.05 0.76
C LEU A 130 11.52 -1.57 0.88
N TRP A 131 11.15 -2.27 -0.19
CA TRP A 131 11.13 -3.73 -0.21
C TRP A 131 12.52 -4.31 0.04
N GLU A 132 13.55 -3.85 -0.68
CA GLU A 132 14.93 -4.28 -0.47
C GLU A 132 15.42 -3.96 0.95
N PHE A 133 15.03 -2.82 1.50
CA PHE A 133 15.35 -2.43 2.87
C PHE A 133 14.73 -3.38 3.90
N CYS A 134 13.45 -3.70 3.76
CA CYS A 134 12.75 -4.65 4.64
C CYS A 134 13.32 -6.07 4.54
N LEU A 135 13.78 -6.50 3.36
CA LEU A 135 14.47 -7.78 3.20
C LEU A 135 15.81 -7.82 3.94
N ARG A 136 16.58 -6.71 3.92
CA ARG A 136 17.85 -6.59 4.65
C ARG A 136 17.63 -6.47 6.17
N HIS A 137 16.53 -5.86 6.57
CA HIS A 137 16.18 -5.57 7.96
C HIS A 137 14.84 -6.20 8.37
N PRO A 138 14.76 -7.54 8.48
CA PRO A 138 13.53 -8.26 8.82
C PRO A 138 13.00 -7.98 10.24
N GLU A 139 13.79 -7.32 11.08
CA GLU A 139 13.35 -6.81 12.39
C GLU A 139 12.42 -5.60 12.33
N VAL A 140 12.38 -4.88 11.21
CA VAL A 140 11.54 -3.69 11.00
C VAL A 140 10.10 -4.11 10.77
N ARG A 141 9.16 -3.57 11.56
CA ARG A 141 7.74 -3.94 11.47
C ARG A 141 6.87 -2.84 10.87
N ASP A 142 7.28 -1.59 10.97
CA ASP A 142 6.52 -0.45 10.49
C ASP A 142 7.45 0.73 10.12
N VAL A 143 6.86 1.79 9.57
CA VAL A 143 7.61 2.98 9.17
C VAL A 143 8.26 3.72 10.36
N CYS A 144 7.74 3.56 11.59
CA CYS A 144 8.31 4.19 12.78
C CYS A 144 9.65 3.55 13.14
N ASP A 145 9.74 2.21 13.01
CA ASP A 145 11.00 1.48 13.16
C ASP A 145 12.03 1.92 12.10
N ILE A 146 11.59 2.14 10.85
CA ILE A 146 12.45 2.70 9.78
C ILE A 146 12.91 4.11 10.15
N GLY A 147 12.00 4.96 10.62
CA GLY A 147 12.30 6.33 11.05
C GLY A 147 13.33 6.35 12.17
N GLN A 148 13.16 5.52 13.19
CA GLN A 148 14.13 5.40 14.27
C GLN A 148 15.51 4.97 13.77
N MET A 149 15.57 4.01 12.84
CA MET A 149 16.83 3.54 12.28
C MET A 149 17.53 4.60 11.42
N LEU A 150 16.77 5.40 10.68
CA LEU A 150 17.30 6.51 9.87
C LEU A 150 17.95 7.60 10.73
N PHE A 151 17.42 7.84 11.94
CA PHE A 151 17.95 8.82 12.88
C PHE A 151 18.84 8.18 13.97
N TRP A 152 19.73 7.27 13.58
CA TRP A 152 20.74 6.64 14.44
C TRP A 152 20.18 5.97 15.72
N GLY A 153 18.99 5.36 15.63
CA GLY A 153 18.37 4.63 16.74
C GLY A 153 17.72 5.51 17.80
N LYS A 154 17.59 6.83 17.57
CA LYS A 154 17.08 7.76 18.59
C LYS A 154 15.56 7.65 18.76
N GLU A 155 15.12 7.45 20.00
CA GLU A 155 13.69 7.26 20.32
C GLU A 155 12.79 8.45 19.97
N TRP A 156 13.30 9.69 20.02
CA TRP A 156 12.50 10.87 19.64
C TRP A 156 12.06 10.83 18.17
N ALA A 157 12.87 10.24 17.29
CA ALA A 157 12.54 10.07 15.89
C ALA A 157 11.45 9.01 15.69
N TRP A 158 11.43 7.97 16.53
CA TRP A 158 10.35 6.98 16.56
C TRP A 158 9.03 7.66 16.91
N TRP A 159 8.98 8.42 18.00
CA TRP A 159 7.76 9.13 18.42
C TRP A 159 7.31 10.18 17.42
N GLY A 160 8.24 10.93 16.82
CA GLY A 160 7.92 11.89 15.75
C GLY A 160 7.31 11.20 14.53
N THR A 161 7.89 10.08 14.10
CA THR A 161 7.37 9.28 12.98
C THR A 161 6.02 8.65 13.32
N ALA A 162 5.84 8.18 14.55
CA ALA A 162 4.58 7.61 15.03
C ALA A 162 3.43 8.64 15.01
N ILE A 163 3.68 9.87 15.46
CA ILE A 163 2.69 10.95 15.38
C ILE A 163 2.30 11.20 13.91
N MET A 164 3.28 11.31 13.02
CA MET A 164 3.02 11.53 11.59
C MET A 164 2.27 10.36 10.95
N PHE A 165 2.61 9.13 11.32
CA PHE A 165 1.94 7.92 10.84
C PHE A 165 0.47 7.87 11.29
N VAL A 166 0.19 8.16 12.57
CA VAL A 166 -1.18 8.23 13.09
C VAL A 166 -1.98 9.34 12.41
N LEU A 167 -1.40 10.54 12.25
CA LEU A 167 -2.07 11.65 11.57
C LEU A 167 -2.37 11.33 10.10
N ASN A 168 -1.41 10.72 9.40
CA ASN A 168 -1.59 10.32 8.00
C ASN A 168 -2.77 9.35 7.84
N ASN A 169 -2.79 8.26 8.61
CA ASN A 169 -3.90 7.30 8.59
C ASN A 169 -5.24 7.93 9.01
N THR A 170 -5.22 8.83 9.99
CA THR A 170 -6.44 9.53 10.44
C THR A 170 -7.02 10.41 9.33
N PHE A 171 -6.19 11.15 8.59
CA PHE A 171 -6.68 11.97 7.48
C PHE A 171 -7.17 11.14 6.29
N ILE A 172 -6.56 9.99 6.02
CA ILE A 172 -7.08 9.04 5.03
C ILE A 172 -8.46 8.54 5.45
N GLN A 173 -8.66 8.15 6.71
CA GLN A 173 -9.97 7.76 7.23
C GLN A 173 -11.00 8.89 7.11
N ALA A 174 -10.60 10.12 7.44
CA ALA A 174 -11.45 11.30 7.30
C ALA A 174 -11.88 11.55 5.85
N LEU A 175 -11.00 11.31 4.87
CA LEU A 175 -11.35 11.36 3.45
C LEU A 175 -12.45 10.36 3.11
N HIS A 176 -12.35 9.11 3.57
CA HIS A 176 -13.40 8.11 3.31
C HIS A 176 -14.76 8.50 3.92
N VAL A 177 -14.75 9.08 5.13
CA VAL A 177 -15.96 9.62 5.75
C VAL A 177 -16.54 10.77 4.92
N LEU A 178 -15.70 11.70 4.47
CA LEU A 178 -16.13 12.83 3.64
C LEU A 178 -16.73 12.36 2.31
N VAL A 179 -16.09 11.42 1.63
CA VAL A 179 -16.59 10.83 0.39
C VAL A 179 -17.93 10.13 0.60
N GLY A 180 -18.08 9.38 1.71
CA GLY A 180 -19.36 8.77 2.06
C GLY A 180 -20.46 9.82 2.31
N ALA A 181 -20.12 10.94 2.95
CA ALA A 181 -21.04 12.05 3.15
C ALA A 181 -21.44 12.73 1.83
N GLU A 182 -20.48 12.94 0.91
CA GLU A 182 -20.75 13.45 -0.44
C GLU A 182 -21.62 12.50 -1.27
N TYR A 183 -21.43 11.19 -1.13
CA TYR A 183 -22.31 10.21 -1.75
C TYR A 183 -23.76 10.35 -1.26
N LEU A 184 -23.98 10.41 0.05
CA LEU A 184 -25.32 10.60 0.62
C LEU A 184 -25.92 11.95 0.22
N ASN A 185 -25.11 13.01 0.16
CA ASN A 185 -25.51 14.33 -0.34
C ASN A 185 -26.00 14.27 -1.80
N THR A 186 -25.32 13.49 -2.64
CA THR A 186 -25.67 13.34 -4.06
C THR A 186 -26.96 12.55 -4.22
N MET A 187 -27.13 11.47 -3.46
CA MET A 187 -28.34 10.63 -3.50
C MET A 187 -29.61 11.33 -2.97
N THR A 188 -29.44 12.29 -2.07
CA THR A 188 -30.54 13.06 -1.45
C THR A 188 -30.57 14.51 -1.94
N GLU A 189 -30.01 14.80 -3.12
CA GLU A 189 -29.94 16.15 -3.66
C GLU A 189 -31.33 16.79 -3.84
N SER A 190 -32.33 15.99 -4.20
CA SER A 190 -33.73 16.42 -4.37
C SER A 190 -34.46 16.67 -3.05
N ASP A 191 -33.91 16.21 -1.93
CA ASP A 191 -34.61 16.16 -0.65
C ASP A 191 -34.22 17.37 0.21
N ASN A 192 -35.20 17.95 0.90
CA ASN A 192 -34.97 19.10 1.78
C ASN A 192 -34.61 18.61 3.19
N ILE A 193 -33.31 18.53 3.46
CA ILE A 193 -32.75 18.14 4.75
C ILE A 193 -32.27 19.41 5.46
N ALA A 194 -32.84 19.68 6.63
CA ALA A 194 -32.47 20.83 7.45
C ALA A 194 -31.09 20.63 8.07
N GLY A 195 -30.33 21.72 8.25
CA GLY A 195 -29.02 21.68 8.92
C GLY A 195 -27.82 21.58 7.97
N CYS A 196 -26.65 21.24 8.52
CA CYS A 196 -25.42 21.07 7.76
C CYS A 196 -25.34 19.63 7.25
N ARG A 197 -26.07 19.34 6.17
CA ARG A 197 -26.25 17.99 5.60
C ARG A 197 -24.96 17.17 5.50
N THR A 198 -23.87 17.77 5.00
CA THR A 198 -22.55 17.10 4.90
C THR A 198 -21.98 16.70 6.26
N VAL A 199 -22.16 17.51 7.29
CA VAL A 199 -21.66 17.23 8.65
C VAL A 199 -22.47 16.09 9.27
N GLU A 200 -23.80 16.15 9.15
CA GLU A 200 -24.70 15.13 9.68
C GLU A 200 -24.43 13.77 9.03
N PHE A 201 -24.33 13.73 7.71
CA PHE A 201 -23.95 12.51 6.99
C PHE A 201 -22.53 12.05 7.33
N GLY A 202 -21.59 12.96 7.54
CA GLY A 202 -20.25 12.62 8.01
C GLY A 202 -20.26 11.88 9.35
N VAL A 203 -21.08 12.34 10.31
CA VAL A 203 -21.25 11.65 11.60
C VAL A 203 -21.86 10.25 11.40
N VAL A 204 -22.90 10.13 10.56
CA VAL A 204 -23.53 8.83 10.27
C VAL A 204 -22.54 7.85 9.64
N VAL A 205 -21.81 8.28 8.61
CA VAL A 205 -20.79 7.46 7.93
C VAL A 205 -19.67 7.07 8.90
N THR A 206 -19.25 7.98 9.79
CA THR A 206 -18.28 7.67 10.84
C THR A 206 -18.74 6.52 11.73
N ILE A 207 -20.00 6.53 12.16
CA ILE A 207 -20.58 5.46 13.00
C ILE A 207 -20.61 4.13 12.22
N ILE A 208 -21.00 4.16 10.95
CA ILE A 208 -21.01 2.97 10.08
C ILE A 208 -19.59 2.40 9.93
N CYS A 209 -18.61 3.25 9.63
CA CYS A 209 -17.20 2.86 9.52
C CYS A 209 -16.66 2.30 10.84
N LEU A 210 -17.03 2.91 11.98
CA LEU A 210 -16.64 2.44 13.30
C LEU A 210 -17.15 1.02 13.57
N ILE A 211 -18.43 0.76 13.29
CA ILE A 211 -19.03 -0.58 13.43
C ILE A 211 -18.37 -1.57 12.46
N GLY A 212 -18.16 -1.16 11.21
CA GLY A 212 -17.49 -1.95 10.19
C GLY A 212 -16.03 -2.27 10.50
N SER A 213 -15.39 -1.51 11.39
CA SER A 213 -14.00 -1.71 11.84
C SER A 213 -13.88 -2.65 13.04
N LEU A 214 -14.98 -3.09 13.64
CA LEU A 214 -14.99 -4.03 14.77
C LEU A 214 -14.47 -5.44 14.44
N PRO A 215 -14.69 -6.01 13.23
CA PRO A 215 -14.12 -7.31 12.85
C PRO A 215 -12.59 -7.21 12.72
N ARG A 216 -11.85 -7.62 13.77
CA ARG A 216 -10.38 -7.51 13.83
C ARG A 216 -9.60 -8.68 13.22
N THR A 217 -10.26 -9.69 12.65
CA THR A 217 -9.53 -10.85 12.10
C THR A 217 -9.03 -10.56 10.69
N PHE A 218 -7.73 -10.78 10.45
CA PHE A 218 -7.08 -10.57 9.16
C PHE A 218 -7.78 -11.32 8.01
N SER A 219 -8.25 -12.54 8.27
CA SER A 219 -8.97 -13.36 7.28
C SER A 219 -10.31 -12.77 6.86
N MET A 220 -10.99 -12.02 7.75
CA MET A 220 -12.20 -11.28 7.42
C MET A 220 -11.85 -10.00 6.65
N MET A 221 -10.83 -9.27 7.09
CA MET A 221 -10.37 -8.04 6.45
C MET A 221 -9.92 -8.27 5.00
N SER A 222 -9.19 -9.36 4.73
CA SER A 222 -8.78 -9.74 3.37
C SER A 222 -9.96 -10.07 2.45
N LYS A 223 -11.00 -10.75 2.97
CA LYS A 223 -12.22 -11.05 2.20
C LYS A 223 -13.03 -9.79 1.90
N LEU A 224 -13.21 -8.91 2.90
CA LEU A 224 -13.92 -7.64 2.74
C LEU A 224 -13.18 -6.70 1.79
N GLY A 225 -11.86 -6.60 1.91
CA GLY A 225 -11.02 -5.83 0.99
C GLY A 225 -11.18 -6.34 -0.45
N THR A 226 -11.01 -7.64 -0.66
CA THR A 226 -11.19 -8.25 -2.00
C THR A 226 -12.59 -7.97 -2.58
N ALA A 227 -13.65 -8.08 -1.78
CA ALA A 227 -15.00 -7.75 -2.23
C ALA A 227 -15.14 -6.26 -2.59
N SER A 228 -14.59 -5.36 -1.77
CA SER A 228 -14.57 -3.91 -2.01
C SER A 228 -13.85 -3.56 -3.33
N ALA A 229 -12.71 -4.19 -3.60
CA ALA A 229 -11.99 -4.01 -4.86
C ALA A 229 -12.82 -4.42 -6.08
N ILE A 230 -13.54 -5.55 -5.99
CA ILE A 230 -14.42 -6.02 -7.07
C ILE A 230 -15.53 -5.01 -7.34
N PHE A 231 -16.21 -4.53 -6.30
CA PHE A 231 -17.28 -3.53 -6.46
C PHE A 231 -16.75 -2.20 -7.01
N THR A 232 -15.59 -1.75 -6.54
CA THR A 232 -14.93 -0.54 -7.05
C THR A 232 -14.56 -0.69 -8.52
N PHE A 233 -13.99 -1.84 -8.91
CA PHE A 233 -13.67 -2.14 -10.30
C PHE A 233 -14.92 -2.11 -11.19
N ILE A 234 -16.01 -2.78 -10.76
CA ILE A 234 -17.29 -2.76 -11.49
C ILE A 234 -17.81 -1.31 -11.62
N SER A 235 -17.74 -0.53 -10.54
CA SER A 235 -18.17 0.88 -10.53
C SER A 235 -17.40 1.73 -11.56
N VAL A 236 -16.06 1.61 -11.60
CA VAL A 236 -15.21 2.34 -12.56
C VAL A 236 -15.54 1.93 -14.01
N VAL A 237 -15.73 0.63 -14.26
CA VAL A 237 -16.11 0.12 -15.58
C VAL A 237 -17.48 0.66 -16.01
N LEU A 238 -18.47 0.63 -15.12
CA LEU A 238 -19.81 1.18 -15.39
C LEU A 238 -19.75 2.69 -15.66
N ALA A 239 -19.02 3.46 -14.84
CA ALA A 239 -18.84 4.89 -15.05
C ALA A 239 -18.19 5.18 -16.41
N THR A 240 -17.21 4.39 -16.82
CA THR A 240 -16.55 4.51 -18.13
C THR A 240 -17.50 4.20 -19.28
N ILE A 241 -18.29 3.12 -19.16
CA ILE A 241 -19.28 2.74 -20.18
C ILE A 241 -20.34 3.83 -20.31
N PHE A 242 -20.91 4.30 -19.19
CA PHE A 242 -21.93 5.35 -19.19
C PHE A 242 -21.40 6.66 -19.79
N ALA A 243 -20.19 7.08 -19.40
CA ALA A 243 -19.55 8.24 -20.00
C ALA A 243 -19.28 8.07 -21.51
N GLY A 244 -19.00 6.85 -21.96
CA GLY A 244 -18.70 6.55 -23.36
C GLY A 244 -19.93 6.46 -24.28
N ILE A 245 -21.09 6.04 -23.76
CA ILE A 245 -22.34 5.94 -24.54
C ILE A 245 -23.22 7.20 -24.45
N GLN A 246 -22.99 8.04 -23.44
CA GLN A 246 -23.81 9.22 -23.21
C GLN A 246 -23.53 10.30 -24.26
N ASP A 247 -24.55 10.68 -25.04
CA ASP A 247 -24.42 11.65 -26.13
C ASP A 247 -23.92 13.03 -25.66
N LYS A 248 -24.41 13.48 -24.50
CA LYS A 248 -24.15 14.82 -23.94
C LYS A 248 -24.05 14.75 -22.41
N PRO A 249 -23.10 15.45 -21.76
CA PRO A 249 -22.93 15.40 -20.32
C PRO A 249 -24.16 15.91 -19.56
N ALA A 250 -24.28 15.51 -18.29
CA ALA A 250 -25.34 16.01 -17.42
C ALA A 250 -25.28 17.55 -17.33
N GLY A 251 -26.42 18.22 -17.46
CA GLY A 251 -26.50 19.69 -17.49
C GLY A 251 -26.08 20.34 -18.81
N PHE A 252 -25.85 19.59 -19.88
CA PHE A 252 -25.56 20.15 -21.20
C PHE A 252 -26.69 21.08 -21.67
N THR A 253 -26.33 22.31 -22.01
CA THR A 253 -27.20 23.25 -22.73
C THR A 253 -26.43 23.76 -23.94
N GLU A 254 -27.08 23.95 -25.09
CA GLU A 254 -26.41 24.46 -26.30
C GLU A 254 -25.70 25.80 -26.09
N LYS A 255 -26.15 26.59 -25.11
CA LYS A 255 -25.53 27.85 -24.68
C LYS A 255 -24.15 27.69 -24.02
N LEU A 256 -23.88 26.54 -23.39
CA LEU A 256 -22.59 26.24 -22.75
C LEU A 256 -21.53 25.78 -23.76
N GLY A 257 -21.95 25.43 -24.99
CA GLY A 257 -21.06 24.92 -26.04
C GLY A 257 -20.72 23.44 -25.89
N SER A 258 -19.92 22.93 -26.83
CA SER A 258 -19.43 21.55 -26.83
C SER A 258 -18.49 21.29 -25.65
N PRO A 259 -18.45 20.06 -25.10
CA PRO A 259 -17.49 19.70 -24.06
C PRO A 259 -16.05 19.97 -24.50
N LEU A 260 -15.29 20.68 -23.67
CA LEU A 260 -13.91 21.05 -23.99
C LEU A 260 -12.95 19.92 -23.62
N VAL A 261 -12.27 19.36 -24.62
CA VAL A 261 -11.15 18.44 -24.41
C VAL A 261 -9.87 19.19 -24.72
N THR A 262 -9.03 19.40 -23.70
CA THR A 262 -7.78 20.14 -23.86
C THR A 262 -6.57 19.23 -23.76
N ALA A 263 -5.63 19.41 -24.69
CA ALA A 263 -4.33 18.74 -24.62
C ALA A 263 -3.42 19.39 -23.55
N ILE A 264 -3.58 20.71 -23.33
CA ILE A 264 -2.80 21.53 -22.40
C ILE A 264 -3.74 22.37 -21.52
N PRO A 265 -3.29 22.88 -20.36
CA PRO A 265 -4.16 23.62 -19.46
C PRO A 265 -4.77 24.83 -20.16
N VAL A 266 -6.04 25.12 -19.86
CA VAL A 266 -6.66 26.36 -20.31
C VAL A 266 -5.94 27.57 -19.70
N LYS A 267 -5.90 28.70 -20.41
CA LYS A 267 -5.21 29.91 -19.94
C LYS A 267 -5.70 30.44 -18.58
N SER A 268 -6.92 30.07 -18.19
CA SER A 268 -7.53 30.43 -16.91
C SER A 268 -7.17 29.49 -15.75
N THR A 269 -6.40 28.42 -15.98
CA THR A 269 -6.00 27.49 -14.91
C THR A 269 -5.11 28.23 -13.90
N THR A 270 -5.57 28.30 -12.65
CA THR A 270 -4.81 28.90 -11.55
C THR A 270 -3.77 27.93 -11.01
N PHE A 271 -2.74 28.46 -10.35
CA PHE A 271 -1.73 27.64 -9.67
C PHE A 271 -2.37 26.70 -8.62
N VAL A 272 -3.34 27.19 -7.87
CA VAL A 272 -4.05 26.38 -6.85
C VAL A 272 -4.74 25.18 -7.50
N ASN A 273 -5.49 25.39 -8.58
CA ASN A 273 -6.17 24.29 -9.27
C ASN A 273 -5.17 23.29 -9.88
N GLY A 274 -4.09 23.79 -10.48
CA GLY A 274 -3.03 22.94 -11.03
C GLY A 274 -2.36 22.09 -9.96
N MET A 275 -2.04 22.68 -8.79
CA MET A 275 -1.45 21.95 -7.67
C MET A 275 -2.44 20.94 -7.06
N SER A 276 -3.71 21.29 -6.90
CA SER A 276 -4.74 20.36 -6.43
C SER A 276 -4.89 19.16 -7.38
N ALA A 277 -4.89 19.39 -8.70
CA ALA A 277 -4.93 18.31 -9.69
C ALA A 277 -3.70 17.41 -9.61
N PHE A 278 -2.51 17.99 -9.45
CA PHE A 278 -1.28 17.21 -9.24
C PHE A 278 -1.31 16.40 -7.94
N LEU A 279 -1.81 16.97 -6.84
CA LEU A 279 -1.92 16.30 -5.55
C LEU A 279 -2.94 15.15 -5.59
N ASN A 280 -4.04 15.30 -6.33
CA ASN A 280 -5.01 14.22 -6.56
C ASN A 280 -4.38 13.02 -7.29
N ILE A 281 -3.61 13.30 -8.35
CA ILE A 281 -2.84 12.26 -9.07
C ILE A 281 -1.84 11.61 -8.10
N SER A 282 -1.08 12.41 -7.37
CA SER A 282 -0.06 11.93 -6.43
C SER A 282 -0.66 11.03 -5.35
N TYR A 283 -1.74 11.46 -4.72
CA TYR A 283 -2.43 10.73 -3.65
C TYR A 283 -2.88 9.33 -4.11
N THR A 284 -3.27 9.17 -5.37
CA THR A 284 -3.72 7.88 -5.92
C THR A 284 -2.61 6.82 -5.95
N PHE A 285 -1.34 7.21 -6.05
CA PHE A 285 -0.21 6.27 -6.09
C PHE A 285 0.55 6.16 -4.76
N ILE A 286 0.25 6.99 -3.77
CA ILE A 286 0.98 7.00 -2.50
C ILE A 286 0.32 6.02 -1.52
N GLY A 287 0.98 4.90 -1.25
CA GLY A 287 0.60 3.91 -0.25
C GLY A 287 1.78 3.18 0.38
N GLN A 288 3.01 3.61 0.05
CA GLN A 288 4.28 2.93 0.35
C GLN A 288 4.53 2.81 1.85
N ILE A 289 3.92 3.70 2.65
CA ILE A 289 4.05 3.74 4.10
C ILE A 289 3.55 2.46 4.78
N THR A 290 2.64 1.71 4.12
CA THR A 290 2.09 0.46 4.63
C THR A 290 2.90 -0.77 4.23
N LEU A 291 3.80 -0.64 3.22
CA LEU A 291 4.59 -1.76 2.71
C LEU A 291 5.43 -2.44 3.80
N PRO A 292 6.14 -1.74 4.70
CA PRO A 292 6.91 -2.41 5.76
C PRO A 292 6.06 -3.32 6.64
N SER A 293 4.86 -2.87 7.00
CA SER A 293 3.92 -3.64 7.81
C SER A 293 3.39 -4.87 7.08
N PHE A 294 3.05 -4.72 5.80
CA PHE A 294 2.64 -5.86 4.98
C PHE A 294 3.76 -6.86 4.75
N ILE A 295 4.99 -6.39 4.54
CA ILE A 295 6.18 -7.23 4.36
C ILE A 295 6.50 -7.99 5.64
N ALA A 296 6.39 -7.35 6.80
CA ALA A 296 6.63 -7.98 8.09
C ALA A 296 5.64 -9.13 8.40
N GLU A 297 4.43 -9.09 7.84
CA GLU A 297 3.38 -10.10 8.00
C GLU A 297 3.47 -11.25 6.98
N MET A 298 4.31 -11.13 5.94
CA MET A 298 4.53 -12.18 4.95
C MET A 298 5.39 -13.31 5.51
N ARG A 299 5.01 -14.55 5.18
CA ARG A 299 5.78 -15.75 5.52
C ARG A 299 7.10 -15.82 4.75
N ASP A 300 7.08 -15.49 3.47
CA ASP A 300 8.28 -15.32 2.63
C ASP A 300 8.13 -14.01 1.84
N PRO A 301 8.89 -12.96 2.20
CA PRO A 301 8.80 -11.65 1.55
C PRO A 301 9.66 -11.51 0.28
N ARG A 302 10.40 -12.55 -0.12
CA ARG A 302 11.31 -12.54 -1.29
C ARG A 302 10.57 -12.62 -2.62
#